data_AF-W2UC72-F1
#
_entry.id   AF-W2UC72-F1
#
_cell.length_a   1.000
_cell.length_b   1.000
_cell.length_c   1.000
_cell.angle_alpha   90.00
_cell.angle_beta   90.00
_cell.angle_gamma   90.00
#
_symmetry.space_group_name_H-M   'P 1'
#
loop_
_entity.id
_entity.type
_entity.pdbx_description
1 polymer ?
#
loop_
_entity_poly.entity_id
_entity_poly.type
_entity_poly.pdbx_seq_one_letter_code
_entity_poly.pdbx_strand_id
1 'polypeptide(L)'
;MKTIRQHIMATCLSLFLIPSTNALEPLMIDRFESDPQLRWSYVSDQVMGGVSQGRVVFKEDQGEQYAHMTGQVSTENNGGFIQLRKAIPKKTIDTASGAYLKVRGNGQQYFLHLRTSGTLLPWQYYQASFTTTDQWQIVKVPLTAFARSGQWLSDVVNPKSIRSIGIVAFGREHSADIQIAEIGFY
;
A
#
# COMPACT_ATOMS: atom_id res chain seq x y z
N MET A 1 -54.22 39.94 47.19
CA MET A 1 -52.74 40.01 47.37
C MET A 1 -52.12 38.63 47.21
N LYS A 2 -51.65 38.28 46.02
CA LYS A 2 -50.67 37.19 45.79
C LYS A 2 -49.78 37.62 44.63
N THR A 3 -48.53 37.95 44.93
CA THR A 3 -47.49 38.38 43.99
C THR A 3 -46.88 37.16 43.33
N ILE A 4 -46.97 37.07 42.00
CA ILE A 4 -46.31 36.06 41.18
C ILE A 4 -44.91 36.57 40.85
N ARG A 5 -43.87 35.89 41.35
CA ARG A 5 -42.48 36.11 40.94
C ARG A 5 -42.23 35.42 39.61
N GLN A 6 -41.92 36.17 38.56
CA GLN A 6 -41.39 35.65 37.31
C GLN A 6 -39.89 35.41 37.46
N HIS A 7 -39.45 34.16 37.29
CA HIS A 7 -38.03 33.84 37.17
C HIS A 7 -37.66 33.77 35.68
N ILE A 8 -36.87 34.75 35.23
CA ILE A 8 -36.25 34.76 33.91
C ILE A 8 -35.09 33.78 33.97
N MET A 9 -35.24 32.63 33.32
CA MET A 9 -34.17 31.64 33.18
C MET A 9 -33.31 32.03 31.97
N ALA A 10 -32.11 32.55 32.23
CA ALA A 10 -31.14 32.89 31.19
C ALA A 10 -30.50 31.60 30.64
N THR A 11 -30.85 31.23 29.41
CA THR A 11 -30.25 30.09 28.71
C THR A 11 -28.91 30.51 28.11
N CYS A 12 -27.80 30.11 28.75
CA CYS A 12 -26.46 30.21 28.16
C CYS A 12 -26.34 29.22 27.00
N LEU A 13 -26.36 29.71 25.76
CA LEU A 13 -26.05 28.93 24.57
C LEU A 13 -24.53 28.73 24.49
N SER A 14 -24.05 27.62 25.06
CA SER A 14 -22.65 27.23 24.95
C SER A 14 -22.35 26.75 23.53
N LEU A 15 -21.62 27.54 22.74
CA LEU A 15 -21.02 27.11 21.48
C LEU A 15 -20.02 25.99 21.79
N PHE A 16 -20.37 24.74 21.47
CA PHE A 16 -19.42 23.64 21.45
C PHE A 16 -18.52 23.81 20.22
N LEU A 17 -17.29 24.29 20.44
CA LEU A 17 -16.21 24.17 19.47
C LEU A 17 -15.92 22.67 19.30
N ILE A 18 -16.40 22.09 18.20
CA ILE A 18 -16.02 20.74 17.80
C ILE A 18 -14.53 20.82 17.45
N PRO A 19 -13.63 20.11 18.15
CA PRO A 19 -12.22 20.09 17.78
C PRO A 19 -12.12 19.45 16.39
N SER A 20 -11.68 20.24 15.41
CA SER A 20 -11.31 19.73 14.10
C SER A 20 -10.12 18.80 14.30
N THR A 21 -10.36 17.50 14.28
CA THR A 21 -9.26 16.53 14.17
C THR A 21 -8.61 16.78 12.82
N ASN A 22 -7.43 17.43 12.82
CA ASN A 22 -6.56 17.44 11.66
C ASN A 22 -6.09 16.01 11.44
N ALA A 23 -6.86 15.21 10.69
CA ALA A 23 -6.34 14.00 10.10
C ALA A 23 -5.19 14.46 9.19
N LEU A 24 -3.97 14.02 9.50
CA LEU A 24 -2.85 14.19 8.58
C LEU A 24 -3.30 13.61 7.24
N GLU A 25 -3.46 14.50 6.25
CA GLU A 25 -3.77 14.08 4.89
C GLU A 25 -2.71 13.05 4.46
N PRO A 26 -3.14 11.85 4.05
CA PRO A 26 -2.23 10.78 3.70
C PRO A 26 -1.34 11.23 2.54
N LEU A 27 -0.03 11.05 2.70
CA LEU A 27 0.99 11.64 1.82
C LEU A 27 0.81 11.23 0.34
N MET A 28 0.31 10.01 0.14
CA MET A 28 -0.13 9.51 -1.16
C MET A 28 -1.10 8.35 -0.94
N ILE A 29 -2.20 8.36 -1.70
CA ILE A 29 -3.16 7.25 -1.78
C ILE A 29 -3.43 6.93 -3.25
N ASP A 30 -3.50 5.65 -3.56
CA ASP A 30 -4.06 5.12 -4.79
C ASP A 30 -5.26 4.22 -4.51
N ARG A 31 -6.42 4.54 -5.11
CA ARG A 31 -7.63 3.71 -5.11
C ARG A 31 -7.91 3.04 -6.45
N PHE A 32 -6.91 3.02 -7.33
CA PHE A 32 -7.01 2.51 -8.70
C PHE A 32 -8.04 3.21 -9.60
N GLU A 33 -8.63 4.31 -9.16
CA GLU A 33 -9.48 5.18 -9.97
C GLU A 33 -8.71 5.81 -11.15
N SER A 34 -9.44 6.22 -12.19
CA SER A 34 -8.93 7.00 -13.32
C SER A 34 -7.72 6.34 -14.02
N ASP A 35 -8.02 5.36 -14.87
CA ASP A 35 -7.07 4.68 -15.76
C ASP A 35 -5.85 4.10 -15.03
N PRO A 36 -6.03 3.16 -14.08
CA PRO A 36 -4.94 2.61 -13.30
C PRO A 36 -3.87 1.91 -14.15
N GLN A 37 -4.25 1.42 -15.33
CA GLN A 37 -3.34 0.78 -16.29
C GLN A 37 -2.24 1.73 -16.80
N LEU A 38 -2.46 3.05 -16.77
CA LEU A 38 -1.46 4.06 -17.15
C LEU A 38 -0.45 4.34 -16.03
N ARG A 39 -0.78 3.96 -14.79
CA ARG A 39 -0.05 4.34 -13.57
C ARG A 39 0.61 3.14 -12.88
N TRP A 40 0.11 1.95 -13.16
CA TRP A 40 0.53 0.69 -12.56
C TRP A 40 1.01 -0.28 -13.64
N SER A 41 2.10 -0.99 -13.37
CA SER A 41 2.70 -1.94 -14.31
C SER A 41 2.82 -3.32 -13.69
N TYR A 42 2.40 -4.33 -14.44
CA TYR A 42 2.69 -5.73 -14.15
C TYR A 42 4.13 -6.08 -14.55
N VAL A 43 4.82 -6.84 -13.71
CA VAL A 43 6.19 -7.33 -13.97
C VAL A 43 6.31 -8.76 -13.44
N SER A 44 6.96 -9.64 -14.19
CA SER A 44 7.31 -11.01 -13.76
C SER A 44 8.82 -11.24 -13.87
N ASP A 45 9.27 -12.34 -13.28
CA ASP A 45 10.65 -12.83 -13.39
C ASP A 45 11.08 -13.22 -14.82
N GLN A 46 10.16 -13.27 -15.78
CA GLN A 46 10.45 -13.54 -17.18
C GLN A 46 11.44 -12.53 -17.79
N VAL A 47 11.52 -11.32 -17.25
CA VAL A 47 12.52 -10.31 -17.63
C VAL A 47 13.96 -10.75 -17.31
N MET A 48 14.12 -11.77 -16.45
CA MET A 48 15.38 -12.39 -16.06
C MET A 48 15.47 -13.86 -16.50
N GLY A 49 14.53 -14.36 -17.34
CA GLY A 49 14.49 -15.75 -17.80
C GLY A 49 13.71 -16.72 -16.89
N GLY A 50 13.04 -16.21 -15.86
CA GLY A 50 12.09 -16.99 -15.05
C GLY A 50 10.85 -17.41 -15.84
N VAL A 51 10.04 -18.29 -15.24
CA VAL A 51 8.85 -18.88 -15.88
C VAL A 51 7.55 -18.55 -15.12
N SER A 52 7.58 -17.61 -14.18
CA SER A 52 6.37 -17.17 -13.49
C SER A 52 5.43 -16.46 -14.44
N GLN A 53 4.15 -16.82 -14.38
CA GLN A 53 3.11 -16.29 -15.26
C GLN A 53 1.95 -15.76 -14.45
N GLY A 54 1.39 -14.65 -14.89
CA GLY A 54 0.33 -13.98 -14.16
C GLY A 54 -0.21 -12.80 -14.93
N ARG A 55 -1.17 -12.12 -14.30
CA ARG A 55 -1.83 -10.94 -14.85
C ARG A 55 -2.37 -10.07 -13.73
N VAL A 56 -2.57 -8.81 -14.08
CA VAL A 56 -3.32 -7.86 -13.25
C VAL A 56 -4.51 -7.36 -14.06
N VAL A 57 -5.68 -7.40 -13.44
CA VAL A 57 -6.89 -6.77 -13.98
C VAL A 57 -7.42 -5.79 -12.95
N PHE A 58 -7.96 -4.66 -13.40
CA PHE A 58 -8.61 -3.69 -12.53
C PHE A 58 -10.12 -3.89 -12.65
N LYS A 59 -10.80 -3.96 -11.51
CA LYS A 59 -12.23 -4.28 -11.41
C LYS A 59 -12.88 -3.35 -10.39
N GLU A 60 -14.21 -3.39 -10.36
CA GLU A 60 -15.02 -2.70 -9.38
C GLU A 60 -15.96 -3.71 -8.71
N ASP A 61 -16.17 -3.56 -7.40
CA ASP A 61 -17.14 -4.31 -6.62
C ASP A 61 -17.80 -3.34 -5.63
N GLN A 62 -19.13 -3.21 -5.71
CA GLN A 62 -19.92 -2.30 -4.85
C GLN A 62 -19.40 -0.84 -4.82
N GLY A 63 -18.91 -0.33 -5.96
CA GLY A 63 -18.36 1.03 -6.08
C GLY A 63 -16.92 1.18 -5.58
N GLU A 64 -16.27 0.12 -5.11
CA GLU A 64 -14.86 0.11 -4.76
C GLU A 64 -14.02 -0.50 -5.90
N GLN A 65 -13.10 0.30 -6.46
CA GLN A 65 -12.15 -0.19 -7.45
C GLN A 65 -11.00 -0.95 -6.79
N TYR A 66 -10.53 -2.00 -7.44
CA TYR A 66 -9.40 -2.79 -6.96
C TYR A 66 -8.56 -3.37 -8.10
N ALA A 67 -7.27 -3.54 -7.83
CA ALA A 67 -6.38 -4.35 -8.64
C ALA A 67 -6.47 -5.81 -8.20
N HIS A 68 -6.68 -6.73 -9.13
CA HIS A 68 -6.70 -8.17 -8.91
C HIS A 68 -5.50 -8.80 -9.61
N MET A 69 -4.50 -9.22 -8.83
CA MET A 69 -3.32 -9.92 -9.32
C MET A 69 -3.49 -11.42 -9.12
N THR A 70 -3.37 -12.17 -10.21
CA THR A 70 -3.46 -13.64 -10.20
C THR A 70 -2.33 -14.24 -11.02
N GLY A 71 -1.80 -15.39 -10.61
CA GLY A 71 -0.78 -16.09 -11.39
C GLY A 71 -0.09 -17.22 -10.64
N GLN A 72 0.79 -17.94 -11.32
CA GLN A 72 1.65 -18.96 -10.75
C GLN A 72 3.09 -18.44 -10.68
N VAL A 73 3.64 -18.43 -9.47
CA VAL A 73 5.05 -18.14 -9.23
C VAL A 73 5.82 -19.44 -9.23
N SER A 74 6.91 -19.48 -10.01
CA SER A 74 7.87 -20.57 -10.06
C SER A 74 9.28 -20.05 -9.81
N THR A 75 10.02 -20.80 -8.99
CA THR A 75 11.42 -20.58 -8.61
C THR A 75 12.40 -21.22 -9.59
N GLU A 76 11.91 -21.89 -10.63
CA GLU A 76 12.73 -22.36 -11.75
C GLU A 76 13.49 -21.20 -12.41
N ASN A 77 14.64 -21.51 -13.00
CA ASN A 77 15.55 -20.55 -13.63
C ASN A 77 16.02 -19.40 -12.72
N ASN A 78 16.08 -19.64 -11.40
CA ASN A 78 16.40 -18.61 -10.40
C ASN A 78 15.40 -17.43 -10.42
N GLY A 79 14.16 -17.70 -10.87
CA GLY A 79 13.06 -16.75 -10.87
C GLY A 79 12.39 -16.69 -9.50
N GLY A 80 11.06 -16.59 -9.53
CA GLY A 80 10.21 -16.65 -8.36
C GLY A 80 9.48 -15.35 -8.08
N PHE A 81 9.01 -14.62 -9.09
CA PHE A 81 8.10 -13.50 -8.81
C PHE A 81 7.08 -13.10 -9.89
N ILE A 82 5.95 -12.59 -9.40
CA ILE A 82 5.05 -11.69 -10.13
C ILE A 82 4.76 -10.46 -9.27
N GLN A 83 4.58 -9.31 -9.92
CA GLN A 83 4.54 -8.01 -9.25
C GLN A 83 3.57 -7.03 -9.92
N LEU A 84 2.88 -6.24 -9.10
CA LEU A 84 2.20 -5.02 -9.50
C LEU A 84 2.96 -3.82 -8.92
N ARG A 85 3.44 -2.90 -9.75
CA ARG A 85 4.34 -1.81 -9.35
C ARG A 85 3.84 -0.44 -9.78
N LYS A 86 4.05 0.58 -8.94
CA LYS A 86 3.82 2.00 -9.25
C LYS A 86 5.07 2.84 -8.97
N ALA A 87 5.36 3.78 -9.88
CA ALA A 87 6.37 4.80 -9.66
C ALA A 87 5.87 5.86 -8.67
N ILE A 88 6.76 6.33 -7.80
CA ILE A 88 6.50 7.36 -6.80
C ILE A 88 7.20 8.66 -7.23
N PRO A 89 6.43 9.74 -7.52
CA PRO A 89 7.02 11.02 -7.84
C PRO A 89 7.83 11.57 -6.66
N LYS A 90 8.94 12.25 -6.94
CA LYS A 90 9.78 12.88 -5.92
C LYS A 90 8.95 13.87 -5.07
N LYS A 91 9.30 14.01 -3.78
CA LYS A 91 8.69 14.96 -2.84
C LYS A 91 7.23 14.68 -2.44
N THR A 92 6.63 13.60 -2.90
CA THR A 92 5.23 13.26 -2.56
C THR A 92 5.11 12.63 -1.17
N ILE A 93 6.12 11.90 -0.73
CA ILE A 93 6.07 11.09 0.50
C ILE A 93 7.29 11.33 1.41
N ASP A 94 7.93 12.50 1.29
CA ASP A 94 9.22 12.82 1.96
C ASP A 94 9.18 12.72 3.49
N THR A 95 7.99 12.79 4.09
CA THR A 95 7.75 12.67 5.54
C THR A 95 7.14 11.33 5.94
N ALA A 96 7.06 10.36 5.02
CA ALA A 96 6.41 9.08 5.30
C ALA A 96 7.15 8.31 6.38
N SER A 97 6.37 7.75 7.29
CA SER A 97 6.79 6.85 8.36
C SER A 97 6.54 5.39 7.99
N GLY A 98 5.63 5.11 7.04
CA GLY A 98 5.36 3.78 6.55
C GLY A 98 4.52 3.75 5.28
N ALA A 99 4.28 2.53 4.79
CA ALA A 99 3.35 2.23 3.71
C ALA A 99 2.16 1.45 4.26
N TYR A 100 1.02 1.53 3.59
CA TYR A 100 -0.14 0.74 3.94
C TYR A 100 -0.91 0.29 2.69
N LEU A 101 -1.78 -0.70 2.88
CA LEU A 101 -2.70 -1.16 1.85
C LEU A 101 -4.00 -1.70 2.45
N LYS A 102 -5.10 -1.52 1.71
CA LYS A 102 -6.36 -2.25 1.90
C LYS A 102 -6.37 -3.46 0.97
N VAL A 103 -6.37 -4.66 1.52
CA VAL A 103 -6.08 -5.90 0.79
C VAL A 103 -6.97 -7.06 1.24
N ARG A 104 -7.27 -7.99 0.32
CA ARG A 104 -7.77 -9.34 0.59
C ARG A 104 -7.11 -10.34 -0.35
N GLY A 105 -7.18 -11.63 -0.06
CA GLY A 105 -6.58 -12.66 -0.89
C GLY A 105 -6.73 -14.06 -0.31
N ASN A 106 -5.98 -14.99 -0.88
CA ASN A 106 -6.07 -16.43 -0.61
C ASN A 106 -5.39 -16.93 0.68
N GLY A 107 -5.22 -16.08 1.69
CA GLY A 107 -4.58 -16.49 2.95
C GLY A 107 -3.05 -16.62 2.90
N GLN A 108 -2.43 -16.29 1.77
CA GLN A 108 -0.99 -16.46 1.57
C GLN A 108 -0.20 -15.22 1.99
N GLN A 109 1.10 -15.42 2.19
CA GLN A 109 2.07 -14.34 2.40
C GLN A 109 2.46 -13.69 1.07
N TYR A 110 2.49 -12.36 1.07
CA TYR A 110 2.95 -11.50 -0.01
C TYR A 110 3.91 -10.44 0.55
N PHE A 111 4.48 -9.62 -0.32
CA PHE A 111 5.46 -8.61 0.06
C PHE A 111 5.12 -7.24 -0.52
N LEU A 112 5.41 -6.21 0.25
CA LEU A 112 5.64 -4.87 -0.30
C LEU A 112 7.11 -4.76 -0.67
N HIS A 113 7.39 -4.35 -1.90
CA HIS A 113 8.74 -4.00 -2.36
C HIS A 113 8.86 -2.49 -2.54
N LEU A 114 9.92 -1.93 -1.98
CA LEU A 114 10.33 -0.55 -2.23
C LEU A 114 11.62 -0.52 -3.03
N ARG A 115 11.67 0.36 -4.02
CA ARG A 115 12.92 0.77 -4.66
C ARG A 115 13.22 2.21 -4.33
N THR A 116 14.50 2.52 -4.19
CA THR A 116 14.99 3.85 -3.88
C THR A 116 15.97 4.33 -4.95
N SER A 117 16.43 5.58 -4.87
CA SER A 117 17.52 6.05 -5.72
C SER A 117 18.83 5.29 -5.51
N GLY A 118 18.97 4.51 -4.43
CA GLY A 118 20.12 3.63 -4.19
C GLY A 118 19.97 2.21 -4.76
N THR A 119 18.78 1.81 -5.20
CA THR A 119 18.56 0.48 -5.82
C THR A 119 18.87 0.53 -7.31
N LEU A 120 20.16 0.63 -7.65
CA LEU A 120 20.64 0.79 -9.03
C LEU A 120 20.48 -0.49 -9.86
N LEU A 121 20.66 -1.66 -9.24
CA LEU A 121 20.60 -2.95 -9.92
C LEU A 121 19.16 -3.49 -9.93
N PRO A 122 18.74 -4.25 -10.95
CA PRO A 122 17.35 -4.69 -11.08
C PRO A 122 16.88 -5.64 -9.97
N TRP A 123 17.78 -6.38 -9.32
CA TRP A 123 17.50 -7.26 -8.18
C TRP A 123 17.57 -6.57 -6.81
N GLN A 124 17.84 -5.26 -6.77
CA GLN A 124 17.90 -4.50 -5.52
C GLN A 124 16.52 -3.96 -5.14
N TYR A 125 16.09 -4.28 -3.93
CA TYR A 125 14.84 -3.84 -3.35
C TYR A 125 14.94 -3.86 -1.81
N TYR A 126 13.98 -3.20 -1.17
CA TYR A 126 13.67 -3.41 0.23
C TYR A 126 12.32 -4.11 0.32
N GLN A 127 12.17 -5.08 1.22
CA GLN A 127 10.94 -5.85 1.32
C GLN A 127 10.42 -5.95 2.74
N ALA A 128 9.10 -5.96 2.86
CA ALA A 128 8.40 -6.29 4.09
C ALA A 128 7.23 -7.22 3.75
N SER A 129 7.07 -8.29 4.53
CA SER A 129 6.02 -9.27 4.27
C SER A 129 4.71 -8.92 4.97
N PHE A 130 3.60 -9.36 4.40
CA PHE A 130 2.29 -9.35 5.04
C PHE A 130 1.49 -10.58 4.62
N THR A 131 0.46 -10.95 5.38
CA THR A 131 -0.42 -12.08 5.07
C THR A 131 -1.80 -11.56 4.73
N THR A 132 -2.48 -12.19 3.78
CA THR A 132 -3.85 -11.82 3.40
C THR A 132 -4.89 -12.69 4.12
N THR A 133 -6.13 -12.25 4.09
CA THR A 133 -7.33 -13.02 4.45
C THR A 133 -8.33 -12.89 3.32
N ASP A 134 -9.35 -13.75 3.31
CA ASP A 134 -10.47 -13.63 2.37
C ASP A 134 -11.29 -12.34 2.57
N GLN A 135 -11.23 -11.75 3.77
CA GLN A 135 -11.82 -10.46 4.10
C GLN A 135 -10.87 -9.28 3.82
N TRP A 136 -11.45 -8.13 3.48
CA TRP A 136 -10.72 -6.87 3.38
C TRP A 136 -10.12 -6.47 4.73
N GLN A 137 -8.82 -6.16 4.73
CA GLN A 137 -8.09 -5.68 5.88
C GLN A 137 -7.16 -4.53 5.51
N ILE A 138 -6.84 -3.68 6.48
CA ILE A 138 -5.82 -2.64 6.33
C ILE A 138 -4.53 -3.15 6.98
N VAL A 139 -3.48 -3.28 6.18
CA VAL A 139 -2.14 -3.63 6.64
C VAL A 139 -1.29 -2.37 6.64
N LYS A 140 -0.68 -2.04 7.78
CA LYS A 140 0.29 -0.94 7.91
C LYS A 140 1.69 -1.51 8.15
N VAL A 141 2.66 -1.03 7.39
CA VAL A 141 4.05 -1.47 7.45
C VAL A 141 4.94 -0.25 7.66
N PRO A 142 5.58 -0.09 8.83
CA PRO A 142 6.51 1.02 9.05
C PRO A 142 7.75 0.84 8.16
N LEU A 143 8.40 1.94 7.76
CA LEU A 143 9.61 1.90 6.92
C LEU A 143 10.75 1.10 7.58
N THR A 144 10.78 1.05 8.91
CA THR A 144 11.75 0.27 9.70
C THR A 144 11.56 -1.25 9.60
N ALA A 145 10.41 -1.74 9.13
CA ALA A 145 10.16 -3.17 8.93
C ALA A 145 10.67 -3.69 7.57
N PHE A 146 11.14 -2.80 6.68
CA PHE A 146 11.63 -3.17 5.37
C PHE A 146 13.09 -3.63 5.41
N ALA A 147 13.33 -4.89 5.08
CA ALA A 147 14.66 -5.48 5.00
C ALA A 147 15.27 -5.25 3.61
N ARG A 148 16.56 -4.87 3.56
CA ARG A 148 17.33 -4.74 2.31
C ARG A 148 17.60 -6.09 1.66
N SER A 149 17.54 -6.17 0.33
CA SER A 149 17.85 -7.40 -0.41
C SER A 149 19.36 -7.71 -0.52
N GLY A 150 20.23 -6.75 -0.23
CA GLY A 150 21.68 -6.94 -0.29
C GLY A 150 22.46 -5.98 0.61
N GLN A 151 23.65 -6.39 1.02
CA GLN A 151 24.50 -5.68 2.00
C GLN A 151 24.97 -4.29 1.51
N TRP A 152 24.97 -4.06 0.20
CA TRP A 152 25.38 -2.80 -0.43
C TRP A 152 24.30 -1.71 -0.37
N LEU A 153 23.08 -2.03 0.06
CA LEU A 153 22.02 -1.05 0.30
C LEU A 153 22.09 -0.53 1.73
N SER A 154 21.58 0.68 1.97
CA SER A 154 21.39 1.16 3.35
C SER A 154 20.51 0.20 4.14
N ASP A 155 20.72 0.13 5.44
CA ASP A 155 19.88 -0.58 6.40
C ASP A 155 18.58 0.18 6.72
N VAL A 156 18.55 1.50 6.51
CA VAL A 156 17.40 2.36 6.76
C VAL A 156 16.79 2.87 5.45
N VAL A 157 15.49 2.68 5.29
CA VAL A 157 14.75 3.26 4.16
C VAL A 157 14.52 4.75 4.39
N ASN A 158 15.17 5.60 3.59
CA ASN A 158 14.90 7.03 3.58
C ASN A 158 13.69 7.34 2.68
N PRO A 159 12.58 7.90 3.20
CA PRO A 159 11.38 8.19 2.41
C PRO A 159 11.65 9.05 1.18
N LYS A 160 12.51 10.08 1.30
CA LYS A 160 12.86 11.01 0.19
C LYS A 160 13.51 10.31 -1.01
N SER A 161 14.10 9.15 -0.75
CA SER A 161 14.81 8.36 -1.75
C SER A 161 13.91 7.36 -2.47
N ILE A 162 12.69 7.06 -1.98
CA ILE A 162 11.79 6.08 -2.58
C ILE A 162 11.39 6.52 -4.00
N ARG A 163 11.33 5.55 -4.91
CA ARG A 163 11.05 5.73 -6.35
C ARG A 163 9.95 4.82 -6.86
N SER A 164 9.71 3.69 -6.21
CA SER A 164 8.56 2.85 -6.52
C SER A 164 8.11 2.04 -5.31
N ILE A 165 6.83 1.72 -5.30
CA ILE A 165 6.23 0.70 -4.44
C ILE A 165 5.68 -0.43 -5.32
N GLY A 166 5.77 -1.66 -4.85
CA GLY A 166 5.18 -2.82 -5.51
C GLY A 166 4.57 -3.81 -4.54
N ILE A 167 3.55 -4.51 -4.99
CA ILE A 167 2.97 -5.68 -4.32
C ILE A 167 3.48 -6.91 -5.06
N VAL A 168 4.09 -7.85 -4.34
CA VAL A 168 4.87 -8.93 -4.93
C VAL A 168 4.50 -10.26 -4.31
N ALA A 169 4.27 -11.24 -5.17
CA ALA A 169 4.34 -12.65 -4.84
C ALA A 169 5.78 -13.12 -5.15
N PHE A 170 6.54 -13.54 -4.13
CA PHE A 170 8.00 -13.67 -4.24
C PHE A 170 8.55 -14.91 -3.52
N GLY A 171 9.58 -15.53 -4.10
CA GLY A 171 10.56 -16.36 -3.39
C GLY A 171 10.12 -17.79 -3.05
N ARG A 172 8.97 -18.25 -3.57
CA ARG A 172 8.48 -19.62 -3.42
C ARG A 172 7.49 -20.00 -4.52
N GLU A 173 7.37 -21.30 -4.76
CA GLU A 173 6.25 -21.86 -5.54
C GLU A 173 4.93 -21.47 -4.89
N HIS A 174 4.08 -20.77 -5.63
CA HIS A 174 2.85 -20.24 -5.04
C HIS A 174 1.85 -19.79 -6.10
N SER A 175 0.58 -20.11 -5.85
CA SER A 175 -0.55 -19.55 -6.60
C SER A 175 -0.94 -18.21 -5.98
N ALA A 176 -0.71 -17.14 -6.73
CA ALA A 176 -1.09 -15.78 -6.36
C ALA A 176 -2.57 -15.55 -6.67
N ASP A 177 -3.29 -15.07 -5.67
CA ASP A 177 -4.64 -14.51 -5.80
C ASP A 177 -4.81 -13.45 -4.70
N ILE A 178 -4.65 -12.19 -5.10
CA ILE A 178 -4.65 -11.04 -4.20
C ILE A 178 -5.37 -9.86 -4.86
N GLN A 179 -6.18 -9.19 -4.07
CA GLN A 179 -6.93 -8.00 -4.45
C GLN A 179 -6.53 -6.82 -3.56
N ILE A 180 -6.26 -5.68 -4.18
CA ILE A 180 -5.81 -4.45 -3.52
C ILE A 180 -6.79 -3.35 -3.90
N ALA A 181 -7.51 -2.81 -2.92
CA ALA A 181 -8.45 -1.71 -3.12
C ALA A 181 -7.77 -0.35 -2.90
N GLU A 182 -6.80 -0.29 -1.99
CA GLU A 182 -6.10 0.95 -1.66
C GLU A 182 -4.64 0.65 -1.33
N ILE A 183 -3.73 1.56 -1.72
CA ILE A 183 -2.32 1.51 -1.32
C ILE A 183 -1.75 2.92 -1.23
N GLY A 184 -0.92 3.17 -0.21
CA GLY A 184 -0.43 4.51 0.06
C GLY A 184 0.67 4.59 1.12
N PHE A 185 0.96 5.81 1.55
CA PHE A 185 1.94 6.15 2.57
C PHE A 185 1.31 7.02 3.67
N TYR A 186 1.82 6.87 4.89
CA TYR A 186 1.39 7.63 6.08
C TYR A 186 2.58 8.17 6.86
#